data_AF-A0A372QS80-F1
#
_entry.id   AF-A0A372QS80-F1
#
_cell.length_a   1.000
_cell.length_b   1.000
_cell.length_c   1.000
_cell.angle_alpha   90.00
_cell.angle_beta   90.00
_cell.angle_gamma   90.00
#
_symmetry.space_group_name_H-M   'P 1'
#
loop_
_entity.id
_entity.type
_entity.pdbx_description
1 polymer ?
#
loop_
_entity_poly.entity_id
_entity_poly.type
_entity_poly.pdbx_seq_one_letter_code
_entity_poly.pdbx_strand_id
1 'polypeptide(L)'
;MLQYWKQFSINSDPGPNSFWRIKFIKELATYSDTSITLQHVKSNMFLGTNYGYSCNNHYYYRYHESPSTKHTEVSCSNDAMNYYWVKDWKFNHGKVKNHQDFLKSNDVINLSIKRLHDNNGNKTSNGQVEFLRSHYIQFTIGEDALQEVCCHNERLGGNDEWCIELIKQYNWTLDQVC
;
A
#
# COMPACT_ATOMS: atom_id res chain seq x y z
N MET A 1 -10.08 -11.62 -7.16
CA MET A 1 -9.95 -11.91 -5.72
C MET A 1 -10.05 -10.61 -4.94
N LEU A 2 -10.68 -10.60 -3.76
CA LEU A 2 -10.81 -9.41 -2.90
C LEU A 2 -10.24 -9.78 -1.53
N GLN A 3 -9.12 -9.21 -1.10
CA GLN A 3 -8.52 -9.60 0.19
C GLN A 3 -8.46 -8.44 1.18
N TYR A 4 -9.08 -8.64 2.34
CA TYR A 4 -9.08 -7.70 3.45
C TYR A 4 -7.74 -7.63 4.17
N TRP A 5 -7.43 -6.47 4.74
CA TRP A 5 -6.21 -6.24 5.52
C TRP A 5 -6.62 -5.83 6.93
N LYS A 6 -5.61 -5.75 7.80
CA LYS A 6 -5.68 -5.23 9.16
C LYS A 6 -4.39 -4.48 9.41
N GLN A 7 -4.48 -3.28 9.97
CA GLN A 7 -3.35 -2.63 10.61
C GLN A 7 -3.37 -3.03 12.09
N PHE A 8 -2.32 -3.66 12.59
CA PHE A 8 -2.23 -3.98 14.02
C PHE A 8 -1.90 -2.72 14.82
N SER A 9 -2.91 -2.21 15.52
CA SER A 9 -2.74 -1.88 16.94
C SER A 9 -2.91 -3.18 17.71
N ILE A 10 -2.00 -3.49 18.61
CA ILE A 10 -2.09 -4.66 19.49
C ILE A 10 -3.37 -4.52 20.33
N ASN A 11 -4.34 -5.42 20.15
CA ASN A 11 -5.53 -5.67 21.01
C ASN A 11 -6.84 -4.88 20.79
N SER A 12 -7.27 -4.63 19.55
CA SER A 12 -8.67 -4.24 19.31
C SER A 12 -9.32 -5.01 18.15
N ASP A 13 -10.60 -5.36 18.30
CA ASP A 13 -11.40 -5.87 17.18
C ASP A 13 -11.27 -4.93 15.98
N PRO A 14 -11.01 -5.45 14.76
CA PRO A 14 -10.89 -4.61 13.59
C PRO A 14 -12.23 -3.94 13.31
N GLY A 15 -12.26 -2.62 13.50
CA GLY A 15 -13.40 -1.80 13.09
C GLY A 15 -13.59 -1.85 11.57
N PRO A 16 -14.74 -1.39 11.06
CA PRO A 16 -15.06 -1.47 9.63
C PRO A 16 -14.08 -0.71 8.71
N ASN A 17 -13.27 0.21 9.25
CA ASN A 17 -12.25 0.96 8.53
C ASN A 17 -10.90 0.23 8.43
N SER A 18 -10.74 -0.92 9.10
CA SER A 18 -9.52 -1.69 9.00
C SER A 18 -9.49 -2.55 7.74
N PHE A 19 -10.59 -2.66 7.00
CA PHE A 19 -10.80 -3.58 5.89
C PHE A 19 -10.37 -3.02 4.54
N TRP A 20 -9.58 -3.80 3.81
CA TRP A 20 -9.01 -3.45 2.51
C TRP A 20 -9.31 -4.54 1.47
N ARG A 21 -8.77 -4.44 0.27
CA ARG A 21 -9.09 -5.37 -0.81
C ARG A 21 -7.90 -5.44 -1.74
N ILE A 22 -7.19 -6.55 -1.70
CA ILE A 22 -6.14 -6.85 -2.68
C ILE A 22 -6.81 -7.16 -4.01
N LYS A 23 -6.44 -6.38 -5.04
CA LYS A 23 -6.70 -6.74 -6.44
C LYS A 23 -5.37 -6.95 -7.16
N PHE A 24 -5.34 -7.91 -8.05
CA PHE A 24 -4.22 -8.21 -8.95
C PHE A 24 -4.79 -8.65 -10.30
N ILE A 25 -3.97 -8.53 -11.34
CA ILE A 25 -4.39 -8.74 -12.74
C ILE A 25 -4.64 -10.22 -13.04
N LYS A 26 -3.86 -11.11 -12.42
CA LYS A 26 -3.92 -12.56 -12.63
C LYS A 26 -5.00 -13.22 -11.76
N GLU A 27 -5.29 -14.49 -12.00
CA GLU A 27 -6.19 -15.28 -11.14
C GLU A 27 -5.61 -15.51 -9.74
N LEU A 28 -4.27 -15.59 -9.64
CA LEU A 28 -3.52 -15.73 -8.40
C LEU A 28 -2.34 -14.75 -8.37
N ALA A 29 -2.03 -14.21 -7.19
CA ALA A 29 -0.86 -13.36 -6.99
C ALA A 29 0.36 -14.24 -6.68
N THR A 30 1.30 -14.30 -7.63
CA THR A 30 2.60 -14.96 -7.45
C THR A 30 3.65 -13.94 -7.03
N TYR A 31 4.58 -14.36 -6.17
CA TYR A 31 5.71 -13.52 -5.72
C TYR A 31 6.68 -13.11 -6.84
N SER A 32 6.69 -13.82 -7.99
CA SER A 32 7.66 -13.58 -9.05
C SER A 32 7.40 -12.32 -9.88
N ASP A 33 6.13 -11.96 -10.12
CA ASP A 33 5.80 -11.01 -11.20
C ASP A 33 4.56 -10.15 -10.95
N THR A 34 3.94 -10.22 -9.77
CA THR A 34 2.62 -9.63 -9.56
C THR A 34 2.70 -8.34 -8.76
N SER A 35 2.14 -7.26 -9.30
CA SER A 35 1.75 -6.09 -8.52
C SER A 35 0.33 -6.27 -7.99
N ILE A 36 0.09 -5.72 -6.81
CA ILE A 36 -1.21 -5.66 -6.18
C ILE A 36 -1.64 -4.21 -5.98
N THR A 37 -2.95 -3.99 -5.92
CA THR A 37 -3.52 -2.73 -5.44
C THR A 37 -4.30 -2.98 -4.16
N LEU A 38 -4.26 -2.03 -3.23
CA LEU A 38 -4.89 -2.13 -1.92
C LEU A 38 -6.07 -1.18 -1.89
N GLN A 39 -7.30 -1.70 -2.05
CA GLN A 39 -8.50 -0.86 -2.05
C GLN A 39 -9.17 -0.88 -0.68
N HIS A 40 -9.26 0.26 -0.01
CA HIS A 40 -10.03 0.39 1.22
C HIS A 40 -11.51 0.11 0.94
N VAL A 41 -12.15 -0.71 1.76
CA VAL A 41 -13.46 -1.29 1.44
C VAL A 41 -14.58 -0.28 1.61
N LYS A 42 -14.54 0.49 2.69
CA LYS A 42 -15.60 1.44 3.01
C LYS A 42 -15.56 2.66 2.08
N SER A 43 -14.37 3.20 1.81
CA SER A 43 -14.24 4.39 0.95
C SER A 43 -14.06 4.06 -0.53
N ASN A 44 -13.79 2.80 -0.87
CA ASN A 44 -13.48 2.35 -2.24
C ASN A 44 -12.22 2.99 -2.85
N MET A 45 -11.42 3.70 -2.05
CA MET A 45 -10.17 4.37 -2.45
C MET A 45 -8.99 3.40 -2.41
N PHE A 46 -7.92 3.69 -3.13
CA PHE A 46 -6.71 2.86 -3.17
C PHE A 46 -5.60 3.48 -2.33
N LEU A 47 -4.83 2.65 -1.62
CA LEU A 47 -3.58 3.06 -0.98
C LEU A 47 -2.52 3.31 -2.04
N GLY A 48 -1.81 4.43 -1.93
CA GLY A 48 -0.74 4.76 -2.85
C GLY A 48 0.04 5.99 -2.40
N THR A 49 0.91 6.44 -3.30
CA THR A 49 1.70 7.65 -3.15
C THR A 49 1.34 8.63 -4.24
N ASN A 50 1.25 9.92 -3.90
CA ASN A 50 1.09 10.97 -4.88
C ASN A 50 2.42 11.67 -5.15
N TYR A 51 2.59 12.12 -6.39
CA TYR A 51 3.71 12.95 -6.77
C TYR A 51 3.21 14.24 -7.42
N GLY A 52 3.83 15.34 -7.04
CA GLY A 52 3.52 16.64 -7.57
C GLY A 52 2.17 17.20 -7.16
N TYR A 53 2.10 18.52 -7.20
CA TYR A 53 0.91 19.28 -6.87
C TYR A 53 0.97 20.64 -7.56
N SER A 54 -0.20 21.25 -7.75
CA SER A 54 -0.31 22.62 -8.22
C SER A 54 -0.58 23.54 -7.03
N CYS A 55 0.15 24.64 -6.91
CA CYS A 55 -0.23 25.74 -6.04
C CYS A 55 0.03 27.08 -6.73
N ASN A 56 -0.91 28.02 -6.63
CA ASN A 56 -0.80 29.36 -7.19
C ASN A 56 -0.37 29.38 -8.68
N ASN A 57 -0.95 28.50 -9.50
CA ASN A 57 -0.64 28.31 -10.92
C ASN A 57 0.79 27.81 -11.23
N HIS A 58 1.54 27.33 -10.23
CA HIS A 58 2.82 26.68 -10.42
C HIS A 58 2.72 25.17 -10.13
N TYR A 59 3.35 24.37 -10.99
CA TYR A 59 3.49 22.93 -10.80
C TYR A 59 4.76 22.62 -10.05
N TYR A 60 4.63 21.84 -8.98
CA TYR A 60 5.74 21.33 -8.19
C TYR A 60 5.86 19.83 -8.41
N TYR A 61 7.09 19.38 -8.54
CA TYR A 61 7.47 18.05 -8.99
C TYR A 61 8.22 17.31 -7.89
N ARG A 62 7.48 16.92 -6.84
CA ARG A 62 8.03 16.22 -5.67
C ARG A 62 7.02 15.30 -5.02
N TYR A 63 7.52 14.25 -4.37
CA TYR A 63 6.69 13.41 -3.51
C TYR A 63 6.32 14.19 -2.24
N HIS A 64 5.12 13.92 -1.72
CA HIS A 64 4.66 14.53 -0.47
C HIS A 64 5.40 13.92 0.73
N GLU A 65 5.63 14.75 1.74
CA GLU A 65 6.26 14.35 2.99
C GLU A 65 5.18 13.92 3.99
N SER A 66 5.41 12.80 4.65
CA SER A 66 4.57 12.29 5.74
C SER A 66 4.57 13.26 6.94
N PRO A 67 3.48 13.30 7.72
CA PRO A 67 3.26 14.36 8.72
C PRO A 67 4.33 14.49 9.82
N SER A 68 5.01 13.40 10.16
CA SER A 68 5.88 13.33 11.35
C SER A 68 7.34 13.10 11.00
N THR A 69 7.63 12.14 10.12
CA THR A 69 9.00 11.72 9.79
C THR A 69 9.56 12.34 8.53
N LYS A 70 8.73 12.99 7.71
CA LYS A 70 9.09 13.51 6.39
C LYS A 70 9.60 12.44 5.41
N HIS A 71 9.34 11.17 5.70
CA HIS A 71 9.38 10.09 4.73
C HIS A 71 8.29 10.30 3.67
N THR A 72 8.22 9.48 2.62
CA THR A 72 7.19 9.64 1.59
C THR A 72 5.80 9.40 2.17
N GLU A 73 4.89 10.35 1.94
CA GLU A 73 3.50 10.26 2.34
C GLU A 73 2.80 9.11 1.59
N VAL A 74 2.02 8.34 2.36
CA VAL A 74 1.08 7.35 1.82
C VAL A 74 -0.32 7.84 2.12
N SER A 75 -1.20 7.81 1.12
CA SER A 75 -2.56 8.28 1.25
C SER A 75 -3.55 7.37 0.52
N CYS A 76 -4.84 7.70 0.63
CA CYS A 76 -5.88 7.04 -0.13
C CYS A 76 -6.38 7.99 -1.22
N SER A 77 -6.50 7.49 -2.45
CA SER A 77 -7.14 8.22 -3.55
C SER A 77 -7.88 7.27 -4.51
N ASN A 78 -8.92 7.78 -5.16
CA ASN A 78 -9.58 7.12 -6.28
C ASN A 78 -9.31 7.83 -7.62
N ASP A 79 -8.37 8.79 -7.62
CA ASP A 79 -8.08 9.60 -8.79
C ASP A 79 -7.34 8.78 -9.86
N ALA A 80 -8.13 8.12 -10.69
CA ALA A 80 -7.64 7.33 -11.81
C ALA A 80 -7.06 8.20 -12.94
N MET A 81 -7.31 9.52 -12.93
CA MET A 81 -6.83 10.45 -13.95
C MET A 81 -5.54 11.16 -13.55
N ASN A 82 -5.18 11.13 -12.26
CA ASN A 82 -3.90 11.66 -11.81
C ASN A 82 -2.74 10.76 -12.26
N TYR A 83 -2.04 11.22 -13.30
CA TYR A 83 -0.87 10.56 -13.87
C TYR A 83 0.27 10.32 -12.86
N TYR A 84 0.31 11.12 -11.80
CA TYR A 84 1.34 11.05 -10.78
C TYR A 84 0.94 10.21 -9.56
N TRP A 85 -0.27 9.65 -9.57
CA TRP A 85 -0.72 8.72 -8.55
C TRP A 85 -0.19 7.31 -8.84
N VAL A 86 0.52 6.73 -7.87
CA VAL A 86 1.03 5.35 -7.96
C VAL A 86 0.40 4.52 -6.86
N LYS A 87 -0.28 3.44 -7.25
CA LYS A 87 -1.01 2.53 -6.34
C LYS A 87 -0.65 1.05 -6.53
N ASP A 88 0.27 0.76 -7.44
CA ASP A 88 0.72 -0.59 -7.74
C ASP A 88 1.87 -0.95 -6.81
N TRP A 89 1.58 -1.80 -5.84
CA TRP A 89 2.52 -2.29 -4.86
C TRP A 89 3.12 -3.61 -5.32
N LYS A 90 4.44 -3.74 -5.24
CA LYS A 90 5.11 -5.04 -5.28
C LYS A 90 5.14 -5.62 -3.89
N PHE A 91 5.00 -6.93 -3.78
CA PHE A 91 5.13 -7.62 -2.51
C PHE A 91 6.19 -8.71 -2.60
N ASN A 92 6.97 -8.85 -1.53
CA ASN A 92 7.98 -9.90 -1.38
C ASN A 92 7.75 -10.62 -0.06
N HIS A 93 8.12 -11.90 0.01
CA HIS A 93 8.07 -12.65 1.26
C HIS A 93 9.13 -12.12 2.23
N GLY A 94 8.76 -11.83 3.48
CA GLY A 94 9.67 -11.25 4.48
C GLY A 94 10.86 -12.16 4.86
N LYS A 95 10.77 -13.46 4.53
CA LYS A 95 11.85 -14.44 4.70
C LYS A 95 12.20 -15.09 3.36
N VAL A 96 13.45 -14.93 2.92
CA VAL A 96 13.97 -15.46 1.66
C VAL A 96 13.86 -16.99 1.64
N LYS A 97 12.85 -17.52 0.95
CA LYS A 97 12.89 -18.85 0.32
C LYS A 97 12.27 -18.75 -1.05
N ASN A 98 13.02 -19.19 -2.05
CA ASN A 98 12.57 -19.39 -3.42
C ASN A 98 11.51 -20.50 -3.43
N HIS A 99 10.25 -20.13 -3.29
CA HIS A 99 9.14 -20.99 -3.68
C HIS A 99 8.16 -20.15 -4.50
N GLN A 100 7.76 -20.67 -5.67
CA GLN A 100 6.71 -20.13 -6.52
C GLN A 100 5.33 -20.36 -5.88
N ASP A 101 5.16 -19.92 -4.65
CA ASP A 101 3.90 -20.05 -3.92
C ASP A 101 2.99 -18.85 -4.19
N PHE A 102 1.71 -19.04 -3.95
CA PHE A 102 0.71 -17.97 -4.04
C PHE A 102 0.56 -17.26 -2.70
N LEU A 103 0.23 -15.96 -2.73
CA LEU A 103 -0.11 -15.21 -1.53
C LEU A 103 -1.28 -15.88 -0.78
N LYS A 104 -1.09 -16.23 0.49
CA LYS A 104 -2.08 -16.92 1.34
C LYS A 104 -2.21 -16.28 2.71
N SER A 105 -3.19 -16.73 3.48
CA SER A 105 -3.44 -16.23 4.83
C SER A 105 -2.23 -16.47 5.72
N ASN A 106 -1.94 -15.53 6.61
CA ASN A 106 -0.81 -15.53 7.53
C ASN A 106 0.56 -15.41 6.86
N ASP A 107 0.61 -15.14 5.55
CA ASP A 107 1.87 -14.73 4.92
C ASP A 107 2.32 -13.39 5.50
N VAL A 108 3.63 -13.29 5.77
CA VAL A 108 4.28 -12.06 6.19
C VAL A 108 5.07 -11.52 5.01
N ILE A 109 4.69 -10.33 4.57
CA ILE A 109 5.23 -9.72 3.36
C ILE A 109 5.77 -8.31 3.63
N ASN A 110 6.66 -7.85 2.76
CA ASN A 110 6.95 -6.42 2.64
C ASN A 110 6.22 -5.88 1.40
N LEU A 111 5.66 -4.68 1.53
CA LEU A 111 5.05 -3.96 0.42
C LEU A 111 6.00 -2.87 -0.03
N SER A 112 6.26 -2.81 -1.34
CA SER A 112 7.15 -1.81 -1.93
C SER A 112 6.52 -1.12 -3.12
N ILE A 113 6.91 0.13 -3.32
CA ILE A 113 6.49 0.98 -4.43
C ILE A 113 7.73 1.63 -5.03
N LYS A 114 7.67 1.94 -6.33
CA LYS A 114 8.78 2.58 -7.04
C LYS A 114 8.47 4.05 -7.26
N ARG A 115 9.42 4.93 -6.94
CA ARG A 115 9.34 6.35 -7.30
C ARG A 115 9.55 6.52 -8.79
N LEU A 116 8.46 6.65 -9.54
CA LEU A 116 8.49 6.70 -10.99
C LEU A 116 8.88 8.08 -11.54
N HIS A 117 9.05 9.12 -10.72
CA HIS A 117 9.34 10.48 -11.20
C HIS A 117 10.57 11.10 -10.52
N ASP A 118 11.38 11.86 -11.26
CA ASP A 118 12.50 12.66 -10.75
C ASP A 118 12.04 14.01 -10.16
N ASN A 119 12.92 14.96 -9.84
CA ASN A 119 12.50 16.28 -9.30
C ASN A 119 12.02 17.28 -10.39
N ASN A 120 12.06 16.87 -11.66
CA ASN A 120 11.69 17.68 -12.82
C ASN A 120 10.38 17.21 -13.48
N GLY A 121 9.71 16.20 -12.90
CA GLY A 121 8.48 15.63 -13.44
C GLY A 121 8.68 14.46 -14.40
N ASN A 122 9.92 14.12 -14.75
CA ASN A 122 10.19 13.11 -15.77
C ASN A 122 10.00 11.70 -15.22
N LYS A 123 9.39 10.83 -16.02
CA LYS A 123 9.27 9.41 -15.68
C LYS A 123 10.63 8.72 -15.73
N THR A 124 10.99 8.00 -14.67
CA THR A 124 12.23 7.22 -14.55
C THR A 124 11.94 5.73 -14.38
N SER A 125 12.61 4.91 -15.18
CA SER A 125 12.59 3.45 -15.05
C SER A 125 13.49 2.95 -13.92
N ASN A 126 14.41 3.77 -13.41
CA ASN A 126 15.38 3.45 -12.35
C ASN A 126 15.05 4.14 -11.02
N GLY A 127 13.78 4.46 -10.83
CA GLY A 127 13.23 4.98 -9.59
C GLY A 127 13.66 4.24 -8.33
N GLN A 128 13.84 4.99 -7.25
CA GLN A 128 14.08 4.43 -5.93
C GLN A 128 12.89 3.57 -5.48
N VAL A 129 13.19 2.41 -4.89
CA VAL A 129 12.18 1.55 -4.27
C VAL A 129 12.03 1.97 -2.81
N GLU A 130 10.78 2.19 -2.39
CA GLU A 130 10.42 2.50 -1.02
C GLU A 130 9.45 1.45 -0.48
N PHE A 131 9.49 1.22 0.82
CA PHE A 131 8.72 0.19 1.51
C PHE A 131 7.71 0.82 2.46
N LEU A 132 6.52 0.22 2.51
CA LEU A 132 5.47 0.63 3.44
C LEU A 132 5.87 0.26 4.88
N ARG A 133 5.85 1.24 5.76
CA ARG A 133 6.21 1.12 7.17
C ARG A 133 5.12 1.66 8.05
N SER A 134 4.91 0.99 9.18
CA SER A 134 4.21 1.55 10.33
C SER A 134 5.14 1.55 11.54
N HIS A 135 4.95 2.48 12.46
CA HIS A 135 5.87 2.68 13.58
C HIS A 135 5.14 3.40 14.73
N TYR A 136 5.76 3.47 15.91
CA TYR A 136 5.13 4.04 17.10
C TYR A 136 5.04 5.58 17.11
N ILE A 137 5.44 6.25 16.03
CA ILE A 137 5.34 7.70 15.92
C ILE A 137 3.91 8.06 15.56
N GLN A 138 3.39 9.09 16.21
CA GLN A 138 2.03 9.54 16.06
C GLN A 138 2.00 10.98 15.57
N PHE A 139 0.91 11.33 14.91
CA PHE A 139 0.52 12.71 14.59
C PHE A 139 -0.94 12.93 15.01
N THR A 140 -1.33 14.20 15.14
CA THR A 140 -2.67 14.56 15.59
C THR A 140 -3.48 15.17 14.45
N ILE A 141 -4.72 14.71 14.29
CA ILE A 141 -5.74 15.40 13.49
C ILE A 141 -6.86 15.80 14.45
N GLY A 142 -6.99 17.10 14.73
CA GLY A 142 -7.90 17.57 15.78
C GLY A 142 -7.48 17.01 17.14
N GLU A 143 -8.39 16.31 17.82
CA GLU A 143 -8.14 15.66 19.12
C GLU A 143 -7.65 14.21 18.99
N ASP A 144 -7.68 13.63 17.79
CA ASP A 144 -7.33 12.23 17.55
C ASP A 144 -5.82 12.07 17.33
N ALA A 145 -5.20 11.20 18.12
CA ALA A 145 -3.81 10.75 17.92
C ALA A 145 -3.79 9.50 17.02
N LEU A 146 -3.12 9.61 15.87
CA LEU A 146 -3.06 8.58 14.85
C LEU A 146 -1.63 8.10 14.65
N GLN A 147 -1.48 6.80 14.42
CA GLN A 147 -0.20 6.20 14.07
C GLN A 147 0.19 6.58 12.65
N GLU A 148 1.45 6.99 12.45
CA GLU A 148 1.97 7.26 11.12
C GLU A 148 2.18 5.96 10.31
N VAL A 149 1.81 6.03 9.03
CA VAL A 149 2.14 5.05 8.00
C VAL A 149 2.78 5.81 6.85
N CYS A 150 3.96 5.38 6.43
CA CYS A 150 4.75 6.08 5.43
C CYS A 150 5.54 5.12 4.55
N CYS A 151 6.17 5.65 3.50
CA CYS A 151 7.10 4.93 2.63
C CYS A 151 8.54 5.39 2.89
N HIS A 152 9.47 4.45 3.07
CA HIS A 152 10.89 4.76 3.31
C HIS A 152 11.82 3.89 2.44
N ASN A 153 13.05 4.33 2.24
CA ASN A 153 14.11 3.64 1.51
C ASN A 153 15.24 3.10 2.42
N GLU A 154 15.06 3.20 3.73
CA GLU A 154 16.03 2.76 4.75
C GLU A 154 16.10 1.24 4.89
N ARG A 155 17.02 0.76 5.74
CA ARG A 155 17.15 -0.68 6.06
C ARG A 155 15.82 -1.23 6.60
N LEU A 156 15.44 -2.40 6.08
CA LEU A 156 14.24 -3.10 6.52
C LEU A 156 14.38 -3.68 7.93
N GLY A 157 13.28 -3.63 8.68
CA GLY A 157 13.09 -4.24 10.00
C GLY A 157 11.66 -4.75 10.18
N GLY A 158 11.33 -5.22 11.40
CA GLY A 158 10.02 -5.83 11.69
C GLY A 158 8.81 -4.88 11.51
N ASN A 159 9.04 -3.57 11.55
CA ASN A 159 8.03 -2.53 11.31
C ASN A 159 7.60 -2.41 9.83
N ASP A 160 8.30 -3.10 8.93
CA ASP A 160 8.07 -3.08 7.48
C ASP A 160 7.35 -4.35 7.02
N GLU A 161 7.12 -5.28 7.95
CA GLU A 161 6.47 -6.57 7.73
C GLU A 161 4.96 -6.46 7.97
N TRP A 162 4.18 -6.90 7.00
CA TRP A 162 2.72 -6.88 7.02
C TRP A 162 2.18 -8.31 6.93
N CYS A 163 1.32 -8.67 7.88
CA CYS A 163 0.65 -9.97 7.88
C CYS A 163 -0.64 -9.92 7.05
N ILE A 164 -0.82 -10.88 6.14
CA ILE A 164 -2.06 -11.04 5.38
C ILE A 164 -3.09 -11.80 6.22
N GLU A 165 -4.00 -11.07 6.86
CA GLU A 165 -5.19 -11.66 7.46
C GLU A 165 -6.29 -11.80 6.40
N LEU A 166 -6.30 -12.93 5.70
CA LEU A 166 -7.25 -13.24 4.61
C LEU A 166 -8.60 -13.69 5.19
N ILE A 167 -9.62 -12.82 5.05
CA ILE A 167 -10.92 -13.01 5.69
C ILE A 167 -11.97 -13.65 4.75
N LYS A 168 -11.79 -13.58 3.41
CA LYS A 168 -12.74 -14.18 2.45
C LYS A 168 -12.13 -14.37 1.07
N GLN A 169 -12.23 -15.59 0.51
CA GLN A 169 -11.98 -15.84 -0.91
C GLN A 169 -13.33 -15.80 -1.65
N TYR A 170 -13.44 -14.97 -2.69
CA TYR A 170 -14.57 -15.03 -3.62
C TYR A 170 -14.12 -15.78 -4.87
N ASN A 171 -14.60 -17.00 -5.03
CA ASN A 171 -14.53 -17.75 -6.28
C ASN A 171 -15.73 -17.34 -7.13
N TRP A 172 -15.49 -16.69 -8.27
CA TRP A 172 -16.56 -16.27 -9.19
C TRP A 172 -17.27 -17.45 -9.89
N THR A 173 -16.93 -18.70 -9.56
CA THR A 173 -17.41 -19.89 -10.27
C THR A 173 -18.57 -20.64 -9.61
N LEU A 174 -19.16 -20.17 -8.51
CA LEU A 174 -20.27 -20.91 -7.85
C LEU A 174 -21.52 -20.11 -7.47
N ASP A 175 -21.55 -18.78 -7.59
CA ASP A 175 -22.74 -17.99 -7.25
C ASP A 175 -23.73 -17.80 -8.43
N GLN A 176 -23.75 -18.72 -9.40
CA GLN A 176 -24.74 -18.74 -10.49
C GLN A 176 -25.66 -19.98 -10.52
N VAL A 177 -25.69 -20.81 -9.48
CA VAL A 177 -26.72 -21.86 -9.38
C VAL A 177 -27.25 -21.94 -7.96
N CYS A 178 -28.39 -21.26 -7.73
CA CYS A 178 -29.60 -21.74 -7.04
C CYS A 178 -30.61 -20.60 -6.98
#